data_AF-A0A1Q7QTN5-F1
#
_entry.id   AF-A0A1Q7QTN5-F1
#
_cell.length_a   1.000
_cell.length_b   1.000
_cell.length_c   1.000
_cell.angle_alpha   90.00
_cell.angle_beta   90.00
_cell.angle_gamma   90.00
#
_symmetry.space_group_name_H-M   'P 1'
#
loop_
_entity.id
_entity.type
_entity.pdbx_description
1 polymer ?
#
loop_
_entity_poly.entity_id
_entity_poly.type
_entity_poly.pdbx_seq_one_letter_code
_entity_poly.pdbx_strand_id
1 'polypeptide(L)'
;MPRQRRILVPVALILLIGVLSIPIAPLRQVSASGPAHRTFHLIGFAAQNWNSTSPGPLMTVFDGDLVSILFSSGDGLIHTWYLDVNNNGIADTNEPNSFPIEATSSAFVNYTFTPKIGTNIPAGGNFTYRCGVHPGSMFGAFQVIPATINSSINSASTLDSSSVATVGTLTVDMRSLTLTGSLTVTATNSTTGAVLFSRTYTIPTMGLTSISPSSRQVLFGLNVQVLPYALSVEVKVILQGITVTSSTLLTRELDINGNGSVDIIDAGIAALAFGASVGNPKYNPQADFLAHGTIDIVELGVFAFYFNAQILH
;
A
#
# COMPACT_ATOMS: atom_id res chain seq x y z
N MET A 1 73.76 0.30 15.93
CA MET A 1 72.29 0.22 16.10
C MET A 1 71.68 1.55 15.68
N PRO A 2 71.09 1.67 14.47
CA PRO A 2 70.51 2.93 14.02
C PRO A 2 69.00 2.98 14.31
N ARG A 3 68.55 4.16 14.79
CA ARG A 3 67.15 4.53 15.06
C ARG A 3 66.34 4.59 13.77
N GLN A 4 65.30 3.77 13.64
CA GLN A 4 64.27 3.95 12.61
C GLN A 4 63.34 5.11 13.01
N ARG A 5 63.29 6.15 12.18
CA ARG A 5 62.29 7.22 12.24
C ARG A 5 60.97 6.69 11.67
N ARG A 6 59.91 6.72 12.46
CA ARG A 6 58.53 6.49 11.99
C ARG A 6 58.07 7.73 11.22
N ILE A 7 57.82 7.56 9.93
CA ILE A 7 57.18 8.56 9.09
C ILE A 7 55.66 8.39 9.26
N LEU A 8 54.99 9.38 9.86
CA LEU A 8 53.53 9.51 9.77
C LEU A 8 53.20 9.96 8.35
N VAL A 9 52.40 9.17 7.63
CA VAL A 9 51.75 9.60 6.39
C VAL A 9 50.37 10.15 6.78
N PRO A 10 50.04 11.42 6.54
CA PRO A 10 48.69 11.92 6.73
C PRO A 10 47.83 11.43 5.55
N VAL A 11 46.80 10.65 5.85
CA VAL A 11 45.73 10.35 4.89
C VAL A 11 44.84 11.58 4.80
N ALA A 12 45.03 12.39 3.77
CA ALA A 12 44.14 13.48 3.42
C ALA A 12 42.92 12.88 2.68
N LEU A 13 41.76 12.84 3.35
CA LEU A 13 40.49 12.48 2.73
C LEU A 13 39.98 13.71 1.96
N ILE A 14 40.15 13.69 0.64
CA ILE A 14 39.63 14.73 -0.26
C ILE A 14 38.12 14.51 -0.40
N LEU A 15 37.33 15.39 0.22
CA LEU A 15 35.88 15.46 0.05
C LEU A 15 35.59 16.15 -1.30
N LEU A 16 35.42 15.36 -2.36
CA LEU A 16 35.00 15.86 -3.66
C LEU A 16 33.48 16.12 -3.60
N ILE A 17 33.08 17.37 -3.37
CA ILE A 17 31.69 17.82 -3.53
C ILE A 17 31.38 17.86 -5.03
N GLY A 18 31.06 16.70 -5.59
CA GLY A 18 30.41 16.60 -6.88
C GLY A 18 28.94 16.91 -6.70
N VAL A 19 28.51 18.12 -7.07
CA VAL A 19 27.09 18.42 -7.25
C VAL A 19 26.62 17.62 -8.47
N LEU A 20 26.18 16.38 -8.24
CA LEU A 20 25.39 15.67 -9.25
C LEU A 20 24.04 16.39 -9.31
N SER A 21 23.87 17.23 -10.32
CA SER A 21 22.55 17.65 -10.78
C SER A 21 21.82 16.40 -11.26
N ILE A 22 21.04 15.79 -10.36
CA ILE A 22 20.09 14.76 -10.76
C ILE A 22 19.06 15.48 -11.64
N PRO A 23 18.88 15.09 -12.91
CA PRO A 23 17.80 15.67 -13.71
C PRO A 23 16.50 15.39 -12.97
N ILE A 24 15.80 16.45 -12.57
CA ILE A 24 14.43 16.36 -12.08
C ILE A 24 13.63 15.77 -13.25
N ALA A 25 13.36 14.47 -13.20
CA ALA A 25 12.44 13.85 -14.13
C ALA A 25 11.12 14.64 -14.03
N PRO A 26 10.52 15.04 -15.16
CA PRO A 26 9.22 15.70 -15.11
C PRO A 26 8.27 14.80 -14.32
N LEU A 27 7.53 15.38 -13.37
CA LEU A 27 6.49 14.68 -12.62
C LEU A 27 5.67 13.89 -13.63
N ARG A 28 5.79 12.55 -13.58
CA ARG A 28 4.97 11.68 -14.39
C ARG A 28 3.56 11.91 -13.87
N GLN A 29 2.76 12.65 -14.63
CA GLN A 29 1.34 12.82 -14.33
C GLN A 29 0.72 11.42 -14.42
N VAL A 30 0.65 10.74 -13.28
CA VAL A 30 -0.07 9.48 -13.18
C VAL A 30 -1.51 9.85 -13.48
N SER A 31 -1.99 9.40 -14.65
CA SER A 31 -3.39 9.60 -15.03
C SER A 31 -4.27 9.19 -13.86
N ALA A 32 -5.30 9.98 -13.57
CA ALA A 32 -6.26 9.65 -12.53
C ALA A 32 -6.73 8.21 -12.74
N SER A 33 -6.54 7.37 -11.71
CA SER A 33 -7.11 6.03 -11.66
C SER A 33 -8.62 6.16 -11.74
N GLY A 34 -9.19 5.74 -12.87
CA GLY A 34 -10.62 5.82 -13.14
C GLY A 34 -11.17 4.47 -13.59
N PRO A 35 -12.50 4.31 -13.58
CA PRO A 35 -13.17 3.19 -14.22
C PRO A 35 -12.66 2.96 -15.65
N ALA A 36 -12.45 1.70 -16.00
CA ALA A 36 -12.05 1.32 -17.34
C ALA A 36 -13.07 0.36 -17.97
N HIS A 37 -13.08 0.27 -19.29
CA HIS A 37 -13.85 -0.73 -20.01
C HIS A 37 -13.04 -2.05 -20.07
N ARG A 38 -13.66 -3.14 -19.64
CA ARG A 38 -13.13 -4.51 -19.67
C ARG A 38 -13.98 -5.34 -20.62
N THR A 39 -13.32 -6.09 -21.48
CA THR A 39 -14.00 -6.95 -22.45
C THR A 39 -13.50 -8.37 -22.30
N PHE A 40 -14.43 -9.32 -22.11
CA PHE A 40 -14.14 -10.74 -22.00
C PHE A 40 -14.84 -11.51 -23.12
N HIS A 41 -14.14 -12.49 -23.70
CA HIS A 41 -14.66 -13.31 -24.79
C HIS A 41 -14.93 -14.74 -24.30
N LEU A 42 -16.14 -15.22 -24.52
CA LEU A 42 -16.58 -16.56 -24.14
C LEU A 42 -17.22 -17.30 -25.32
N ILE A 43 -16.90 -18.57 -25.47
CA ILE A 43 -17.58 -19.51 -26.37
C ILE A 43 -18.18 -20.61 -25.50
N GLY A 44 -19.50 -20.79 -25.60
CA GLY A 44 -20.23 -21.74 -24.78
C GLY A 44 -20.17 -23.17 -25.34
N PHE A 45 -19.77 -24.12 -24.49
CA PHE A 45 -19.88 -25.56 -24.73
C PHE A 45 -20.44 -26.25 -23.49
N ALA A 46 -21.67 -26.75 -23.54
CA ALA A 46 -22.38 -27.37 -22.41
C ALA A 46 -21.59 -28.50 -21.75
N ALA A 47 -20.84 -29.28 -22.55
CA ALA A 47 -20.02 -30.39 -22.07
C ALA A 47 -18.57 -30.01 -21.72
N GLN A 48 -18.07 -28.86 -22.18
CA GLN A 48 -16.66 -28.47 -22.04
C GLN A 48 -16.46 -27.15 -21.28
N ASN A 49 -17.55 -26.55 -20.78
CA ASN A 49 -17.59 -25.25 -20.12
C ASN A 49 -17.23 -24.10 -21.09
N TRP A 50 -17.02 -22.88 -20.57
CA TRP A 50 -16.67 -21.69 -21.33
C TRP A 50 -15.26 -21.81 -21.89
N ASN A 51 -15.09 -21.53 -23.19
CA ASN A 51 -13.82 -21.63 -23.91
C ASN A 51 -13.15 -23.02 -23.82
N SER A 52 -13.95 -24.07 -23.60
CA SER A 52 -13.45 -25.44 -23.37
C SER A 52 -12.48 -25.57 -22.19
N THR A 53 -12.61 -24.74 -21.14
CA THR A 53 -11.80 -24.81 -19.91
C THR A 53 -12.65 -25.11 -18.68
N SER A 54 -12.16 -25.94 -17.77
CA SER A 54 -12.84 -26.25 -16.51
C SER A 54 -11.96 -25.92 -15.30
N PRO A 55 -12.30 -24.90 -14.47
CA PRO A 55 -13.40 -23.95 -14.65
C PRO A 55 -13.18 -23.02 -15.86
N GLY A 56 -14.19 -22.22 -16.21
CA GLY A 56 -14.10 -21.15 -17.21
C GLY A 56 -13.03 -20.11 -16.84
N PRO A 57 -12.61 -19.25 -17.79
CA PRO A 57 -11.54 -18.26 -17.56
C PRO A 57 -11.80 -17.36 -16.34
N LEU A 58 -10.75 -17.04 -15.58
CA LEU A 58 -10.82 -16.01 -14.54
C LEU A 58 -11.03 -14.63 -15.17
N MET A 59 -11.99 -13.87 -14.64
CA MET A 59 -12.22 -12.48 -15.01
C MET A 59 -11.95 -11.60 -13.80
N THR A 60 -11.06 -10.62 -13.91
CA THR A 60 -10.76 -9.68 -12.83
C THR A 60 -11.12 -8.27 -13.27
N VAL A 61 -11.87 -7.56 -12.43
CA VAL A 61 -12.34 -6.20 -12.68
C VAL A 61 -12.25 -5.37 -11.41
N PHE A 62 -12.21 -4.04 -11.56
CA PHE A 62 -12.33 -3.14 -10.42
C PHE A 62 -13.76 -2.63 -10.26
N ASP A 63 -14.14 -2.28 -9.04
CA ASP A 63 -15.40 -1.60 -8.73
C ASP A 63 -15.62 -0.40 -9.67
N GLY A 64 -16.77 -0.35 -10.31
CA GLY A 64 -17.17 0.69 -11.24
C GLY A 64 -16.65 0.54 -12.67
N ASP A 65 -15.79 -0.44 -13.00
CA ASP A 65 -15.40 -0.72 -14.39
C ASP A 65 -16.66 -0.97 -15.26
N LEU A 66 -16.64 -0.57 -16.53
CA LEU A 66 -17.64 -1.03 -17.49
C LEU A 66 -17.22 -2.40 -17.99
N VAL A 67 -18.09 -3.41 -17.92
CA VAL A 67 -17.76 -4.78 -18.35
C VAL A 67 -18.60 -5.15 -19.56
N SER A 68 -17.94 -5.65 -20.60
CA SER A 68 -18.53 -6.29 -21.77
C SER A 68 -18.22 -7.78 -21.74
N ILE A 69 -19.25 -8.60 -21.71
CA ILE A 69 -19.17 -10.03 -22.00
C ILE A 69 -19.56 -10.20 -23.46
N LEU A 70 -18.59 -10.53 -24.30
CA LEU A 70 -18.80 -10.95 -25.68
C LEU A 70 -18.90 -12.47 -25.67
N PHE A 71 -20.07 -13.03 -25.97
CA PHE A 71 -20.26 -14.48 -25.92
C PHE A 71 -20.99 -15.01 -27.15
N SER A 72 -20.70 -16.28 -27.52
CA SER A 72 -21.29 -17.02 -28.66
C SER A 72 -21.52 -18.49 -28.32
N SER A 73 -22.30 -19.21 -29.13
CA SER A 73 -22.49 -20.66 -29.00
C SER A 73 -21.46 -21.43 -29.84
N GLY A 74 -20.74 -22.37 -29.19
CA GLY A 74 -19.76 -23.25 -29.83
C GLY A 74 -20.29 -24.65 -30.13
N ASP A 75 -21.40 -25.05 -29.50
CA ASP A 75 -21.97 -26.40 -29.56
C ASP A 75 -23.38 -26.46 -30.17
N GLY A 76 -23.89 -25.32 -30.64
CA GLY A 76 -25.22 -25.26 -31.24
C GLY A 76 -26.36 -25.25 -30.22
N LEU A 77 -26.07 -25.01 -28.93
CA LEU A 77 -27.06 -24.89 -27.86
C LEU A 77 -27.26 -23.42 -27.44
N ILE A 78 -28.40 -23.16 -26.79
CA ILE A 78 -28.69 -21.85 -26.17
C ILE A 78 -27.82 -21.70 -24.93
N HIS A 79 -27.18 -20.53 -24.80
CA HIS A 79 -26.43 -20.15 -23.61
C HIS A 79 -26.84 -18.75 -23.14
N THR A 80 -26.81 -18.55 -21.83
CA THR A 80 -26.88 -17.23 -21.19
C THR A 80 -25.62 -17.05 -20.34
N TRP A 81 -25.43 -15.85 -19.79
CA TRP A 81 -24.40 -15.57 -18.81
C TRP A 81 -25.02 -14.82 -17.64
N TYR A 82 -24.69 -15.22 -16.41
CA TYR A 82 -25.02 -14.42 -15.24
C TYR A 82 -23.91 -14.51 -14.19
N LEU A 83 -23.85 -13.49 -13.33
CA LEU A 83 -22.97 -13.44 -12.18
C LEU A 83 -23.75 -13.86 -10.93
N ASP A 84 -23.46 -15.07 -10.45
CA ASP A 84 -24.04 -15.67 -9.25
C ASP A 84 -23.31 -15.12 -8.00
N VAL A 85 -23.79 -13.99 -7.48
CA VAL A 85 -23.10 -13.25 -6.40
C VAL A 85 -23.41 -13.82 -5.02
N ASN A 86 -24.49 -14.58 -4.89
CA ASN A 86 -24.89 -15.26 -3.65
C ASN A 86 -24.54 -16.77 -3.66
N ASN A 87 -24.06 -17.28 -4.79
CA ASN A 87 -23.66 -18.66 -5.02
C ASN A 87 -24.79 -19.69 -4.82
N ASN A 88 -26.03 -19.33 -5.16
CA ASN A 88 -27.19 -20.22 -5.08
C ASN A 88 -27.42 -21.05 -6.36
N GLY A 89 -26.67 -20.77 -7.43
CA GLY A 89 -26.77 -21.48 -8.72
C GLY A 89 -27.99 -21.13 -9.56
N ILE A 90 -28.69 -20.04 -9.24
CA ILE A 90 -29.89 -19.55 -9.91
C ILE A 90 -29.65 -18.08 -10.28
N ALA A 91 -30.10 -17.66 -11.47
CA ALA A 91 -30.01 -16.26 -11.86
C ALA A 91 -31.12 -15.44 -11.18
N ASP A 92 -30.75 -14.61 -10.21
CA ASP A 92 -31.69 -13.76 -9.46
C ASP A 92 -31.92 -12.40 -10.14
N THR A 93 -33.02 -11.72 -9.77
CA THR A 93 -33.40 -10.43 -10.39
C THR A 93 -32.41 -9.29 -10.09
N ASN A 94 -31.67 -9.38 -8.99
CA ASN A 94 -30.67 -8.40 -8.57
C ASN A 94 -29.25 -8.71 -9.08
N GLU A 95 -29.10 -9.73 -9.91
CA GLU A 95 -27.81 -10.15 -10.45
C GLU A 95 -27.61 -9.67 -11.89
N PRO A 96 -26.37 -9.34 -12.29
CA PRO A 96 -26.03 -9.17 -13.69
C PRO A 96 -26.35 -10.45 -14.47
N ASN A 97 -27.38 -10.38 -15.32
CA ASN A 97 -27.88 -11.51 -16.10
C ASN A 97 -28.11 -11.06 -17.56
N SER A 98 -27.58 -11.83 -18.50
CA SER A 98 -27.65 -11.57 -19.92
C SER A 98 -28.98 -12.08 -20.52
N PHE A 99 -29.30 -11.58 -21.71
CA PHE A 99 -30.25 -12.22 -22.61
C PHE A 99 -29.66 -13.54 -23.19
N PRO A 100 -30.49 -14.49 -23.67
CA PRO A 100 -30.02 -15.71 -24.29
C PRO A 100 -29.41 -15.46 -25.68
N ILE A 101 -28.44 -16.32 -26.05
CA ILE A 101 -27.97 -16.45 -27.44
C ILE A 101 -28.78 -17.54 -28.14
N GLU A 102 -29.20 -17.26 -29.36
CA GLU A 102 -29.87 -18.24 -30.22
C GLU A 102 -28.97 -19.45 -30.51
N ALA A 103 -29.55 -20.65 -30.40
CA ALA A 103 -28.84 -21.93 -30.39
C ALA A 103 -27.84 -22.10 -31.55
N THR A 104 -28.16 -21.60 -32.74
CA THR A 104 -27.36 -21.78 -33.96
C THR A 104 -26.48 -20.58 -34.31
N SER A 105 -26.34 -19.59 -33.42
CA SER A 105 -25.54 -18.39 -33.70
C SER A 105 -24.08 -18.57 -33.26
N SER A 106 -23.18 -18.59 -34.23
CA SER A 106 -21.73 -18.43 -34.00
C SER A 106 -21.30 -16.96 -33.85
N ALA A 107 -22.23 -16.01 -34.07
CA ALA A 107 -21.96 -14.59 -33.89
C ALA A 107 -21.88 -14.24 -32.39
N PHE A 108 -20.90 -13.41 -32.04
CA PHE A 108 -20.80 -12.86 -30.69
C PHE A 108 -21.92 -11.86 -30.44
N VAL A 109 -22.62 -12.02 -29.31
CA VAL A 109 -23.45 -10.97 -28.74
C VAL A 109 -22.70 -10.27 -27.61
N ASN A 110 -23.05 -9.00 -27.37
CA ASN A 110 -22.45 -8.19 -26.32
C ASN A 110 -23.46 -7.95 -25.20
N TYR A 111 -23.13 -8.39 -23.99
CA TYR A 111 -23.83 -8.01 -22.77
C TYR A 111 -22.95 -7.07 -21.95
N THR A 112 -23.51 -5.94 -21.52
CA THR A 112 -22.76 -4.95 -20.74
C THR A 112 -23.38 -4.72 -19.38
N PHE A 113 -22.53 -4.56 -18.37
CA PHE A 113 -22.93 -4.18 -17.02
C PHE A 113 -21.78 -3.47 -16.30
N THR A 114 -22.09 -2.82 -15.18
CA THR A 114 -21.10 -2.21 -14.29
C THR A 114 -21.17 -2.90 -12.93
N PRO A 115 -20.16 -3.70 -12.53
CA PRO A 115 -20.06 -4.20 -11.17
C PRO A 115 -19.86 -3.03 -10.22
N LYS A 116 -20.77 -2.88 -9.25
CA LYS A 116 -20.71 -1.82 -8.25
C LYS A 116 -20.96 -2.38 -6.86
N ILE A 117 -19.92 -2.37 -6.03
CA ILE A 117 -19.93 -2.82 -4.64
C ILE A 117 -20.95 -2.00 -3.83
N GLY A 118 -21.74 -2.69 -3.02
CA GLY A 118 -22.87 -2.13 -2.26
C GLY A 118 -24.15 -1.96 -3.08
N THR A 119 -24.16 -2.37 -4.36
CA THR A 119 -25.36 -2.37 -5.21
C THR A 119 -25.62 -3.76 -5.79
N ASN A 120 -25.24 -4.05 -7.04
CA ASN A 120 -25.32 -5.37 -7.65
C ASN A 120 -24.18 -6.32 -7.24
N ILE A 121 -23.16 -5.82 -6.55
CA ILE A 121 -22.09 -6.62 -5.95
C ILE A 121 -22.11 -6.40 -4.43
N PRO A 122 -22.17 -7.44 -3.59
CA PRO A 122 -22.27 -7.27 -2.14
C PRO A 122 -20.98 -6.74 -1.50
N ALA A 123 -19.82 -7.24 -1.93
CA ALA A 123 -18.50 -6.88 -1.42
C ALA A 123 -17.41 -7.11 -2.47
N GLY A 124 -16.21 -6.59 -2.25
CA GLY A 124 -15.03 -7.01 -3.03
C GLY A 124 -14.71 -8.48 -2.73
N GLY A 125 -14.39 -9.27 -3.76
CA GLY A 125 -14.15 -10.69 -3.58
C GLY A 125 -14.26 -11.51 -4.87
N ASN A 126 -14.30 -12.83 -4.69
CA ASN A 126 -14.47 -13.80 -5.77
C ASN A 126 -15.92 -14.28 -5.80
N PHE A 127 -16.51 -14.27 -6.97
CA PHE A 127 -17.86 -14.73 -7.28
C PHE A 127 -17.81 -15.78 -8.38
N THR A 128 -18.92 -16.48 -8.61
CA THR A 128 -19.04 -17.43 -9.70
C THR A 128 -19.86 -16.80 -10.81
N TYR A 129 -19.38 -16.82 -12.06
CA TYR A 129 -20.25 -16.59 -13.20
C TYR A 129 -20.66 -17.93 -13.81
N ARG A 130 -21.85 -18.00 -14.39
CA ARG A 130 -22.46 -19.25 -14.86
C ARG A 130 -23.21 -19.09 -16.17
N CYS A 131 -23.43 -20.20 -16.86
CA CYS A 131 -24.50 -20.29 -17.85
C CYS A 131 -25.83 -20.54 -17.12
N GLY A 132 -26.87 -19.76 -17.41
CA GLY A 132 -28.21 -19.97 -16.84
C GLY A 132 -28.89 -21.24 -17.34
N VAL A 133 -28.52 -21.73 -18.52
CA VAL A 133 -29.05 -22.98 -19.09
C VAL A 133 -28.27 -24.21 -18.55
N HIS A 134 -26.97 -24.06 -18.33
CA HIS A 134 -26.07 -25.14 -17.92
C HIS A 134 -25.27 -24.79 -16.64
N PRO A 135 -25.93 -24.40 -15.52
CA PRO A 135 -25.26 -23.80 -14.36
C PRO A 135 -24.30 -24.76 -13.63
N GLY A 136 -24.51 -26.07 -13.77
CA GLY A 136 -23.67 -27.11 -13.18
C GLY A 136 -22.43 -27.49 -14.00
N SER A 137 -22.41 -27.23 -15.31
CA SER A 137 -21.29 -27.60 -16.19
C SER A 137 -20.56 -26.41 -16.80
N MET A 138 -21.17 -25.22 -16.80
CA MET A 138 -20.62 -24.01 -17.38
C MET A 138 -20.51 -22.89 -16.35
N PHE A 139 -19.33 -22.73 -15.75
CA PHE A 139 -19.06 -21.73 -14.72
C PHE A 139 -17.57 -21.37 -14.64
N GLY A 140 -17.28 -20.17 -14.15
CA GLY A 140 -15.92 -19.71 -13.86
C GLY A 140 -15.87 -18.67 -12.76
N ALA A 141 -14.66 -18.21 -12.43
CA ALA A 141 -14.45 -17.24 -11.35
C ALA A 141 -14.50 -15.79 -11.88
N PHE A 142 -15.22 -14.93 -11.17
CA PHE A 142 -15.29 -13.49 -11.40
C PHE A 142 -14.80 -12.75 -10.16
N GLN A 143 -13.68 -12.06 -10.25
CA GLN A 143 -13.07 -11.31 -9.16
C GLN A 143 -13.38 -9.82 -9.29
N VAL A 144 -14.05 -9.27 -8.27
CA VAL A 144 -14.29 -7.82 -8.15
C VAL A 144 -13.38 -7.25 -7.07
N ILE A 145 -12.46 -6.38 -7.49
CA ILE A 145 -11.53 -5.68 -6.60
C ILE A 145 -12.13 -4.29 -6.26
N PRO A 146 -12.19 -3.87 -4.98
CA PRO A 146 -12.59 -2.51 -4.65
C PRO A 146 -11.72 -1.49 -5.38
N ALA A 147 -12.30 -0.37 -5.84
CA ALA A 147 -11.52 0.69 -6.48
C ALA A 147 -10.52 1.32 -5.51
N THR A 148 -10.95 1.48 -4.26
CA THR A 148 -10.14 1.97 -3.15
C THR A 148 -10.42 1.17 -1.89
N ILE A 149 -9.45 1.15 -0.99
CA ILE A 149 -9.58 0.55 0.34
C ILE A 149 -9.09 1.55 1.38
N ASN A 150 -9.95 1.84 2.35
CA ASN A 150 -9.62 2.75 3.43
C ASN A 150 -9.01 2.00 4.62
N SER A 151 -8.05 2.63 5.28
CA SER A 151 -7.47 2.20 6.54
C SER A 151 -7.49 3.38 7.50
N SER A 152 -8.15 3.21 8.66
CA SER A 152 -8.15 4.22 9.71
C SER A 152 -6.99 3.99 10.67
N ILE A 153 -6.31 5.06 11.05
CA ILE A 153 -5.37 5.05 12.17
C ILE A 153 -6.07 5.73 13.34
N ASN A 154 -6.00 5.09 14.51
CA ASN A 154 -6.35 5.66 15.81
C ASN A 154 -5.40 5.05 16.82
N SER A 155 -4.21 5.63 16.95
CA SER A 155 -3.16 5.14 17.83
C SER A 155 -2.72 6.23 18.80
N ALA A 156 -2.27 5.81 19.98
CA ALA A 156 -1.64 6.69 20.94
C ALA A 156 -0.47 5.96 21.60
N SER A 157 0.67 6.63 21.67
CA SER A 157 1.90 6.13 22.27
C SER A 157 2.55 7.22 23.10
N THR A 158 3.39 6.85 24.06
CA THR A 158 4.15 7.82 24.86
C THR A 158 5.63 7.53 24.69
N LEU A 159 6.41 8.59 24.46
CA LEU A 159 7.86 8.54 24.43
C LEU A 159 8.40 9.78 25.12
N ASP A 160 9.43 9.61 25.94
CA ASP A 160 9.91 10.64 26.86
C ASP A 160 8.74 11.21 27.71
N SER A 161 8.53 12.53 27.67
CA SER A 161 7.44 13.22 28.39
C SER A 161 6.24 13.58 27.50
N SER A 162 6.17 13.01 26.29
CA SER A 162 5.14 13.33 25.30
C SER A 162 4.21 12.14 25.06
N SER A 163 2.91 12.33 25.28
CA SER A 163 1.86 11.42 24.83
C SER A 163 1.37 11.89 23.45
N VAL A 164 1.56 11.06 22.42
CA VAL A 164 1.30 11.38 21.02
C VAL A 164 0.16 10.52 20.51
N ALA A 165 -0.93 11.15 20.07
CA ALA A 165 -2.05 10.52 19.41
C ALA A 165 -2.02 10.81 17.90
N THR A 166 -2.27 9.79 17.10
CA THR A 166 -2.36 9.89 15.64
C THR A 166 -3.72 9.34 15.20
N VAL A 167 -4.51 10.18 14.55
CA VAL A 167 -5.88 9.84 14.13
C VAL A 167 -6.10 10.28 12.70
N GLY A 168 -6.70 9.42 11.87
CA GLY A 168 -7.13 9.81 10.53
C GLY A 168 -7.39 8.63 9.62
N THR A 169 -7.43 8.89 8.32
CA THR A 169 -7.76 7.89 7.31
C THR A 169 -6.79 7.94 6.16
N LEU A 170 -6.32 6.76 5.77
CA LEU A 170 -5.52 6.52 4.58
C LEU A 170 -6.36 5.75 3.57
N THR A 171 -6.12 6.02 2.29
CA THR A 171 -6.83 5.39 1.18
C THR A 171 -5.82 4.83 0.21
N VAL A 172 -5.90 3.52 -0.02
CA VAL A 172 -5.15 2.82 -1.06
C VAL A 172 -6.00 2.77 -2.32
N ASP A 173 -5.48 3.32 -3.41
CA ASP A 173 -6.03 3.09 -4.75
C ASP A 173 -5.53 1.74 -5.27
N MET A 174 -6.48 0.85 -5.58
CA MET A 174 -6.16 -0.52 -5.97
C MET A 174 -5.74 -0.66 -7.44
N ARG A 175 -6.01 0.34 -8.28
CA ARG A 175 -5.61 0.35 -9.70
C ARG A 175 -4.18 0.89 -9.85
N SER A 176 -3.88 2.03 -9.25
CA SER A 176 -2.54 2.64 -9.31
C SER A 176 -1.59 2.13 -8.24
N LEU A 177 -2.09 1.39 -7.24
CA LEU A 177 -1.32 0.91 -6.09
C LEU A 177 -0.61 2.06 -5.38
N THR A 178 -1.37 3.12 -5.11
CA THR A 178 -0.89 4.33 -4.45
C THR A 178 -1.67 4.62 -3.17
N LEU A 179 -1.00 5.18 -2.17
CA LEU A 179 -1.56 5.65 -0.92
C LEU A 179 -1.78 7.16 -0.97
N THR A 180 -2.90 7.62 -0.43
CA THR A 180 -3.18 9.03 -0.07
C THR A 180 -3.90 9.07 1.27
N GLY A 181 -4.18 10.25 1.81
CA GLY A 181 -5.02 10.39 2.98
C GLY A 181 -4.69 11.61 3.83
N SER A 182 -5.20 11.61 5.06
CA SER A 182 -4.90 12.64 6.04
C SER A 182 -4.81 12.06 7.44
N LEU A 183 -3.79 12.48 8.18
CA LEU A 183 -3.52 12.05 9.55
C LEU A 183 -3.28 13.28 10.43
N THR A 184 -4.02 13.39 11.52
CA THR A 184 -3.80 14.39 12.57
C THR A 184 -2.94 13.78 13.66
N VAL A 185 -1.82 14.43 13.97
CA VAL A 185 -0.95 14.09 15.08
C VAL A 185 -1.08 15.16 16.15
N THR A 186 -1.36 14.75 17.38
CA THR A 186 -1.43 15.63 18.55
C THR A 186 -0.53 15.09 19.65
N ALA A 187 0.46 15.87 20.06
CA ALA A 187 1.31 15.58 21.20
C ALA A 187 0.88 16.41 22.40
N THR A 188 0.81 15.78 23.56
CA THR A 188 0.52 16.40 24.85
C THR A 188 1.62 16.06 25.84
N ASN A 189 1.86 16.94 26.82
CA ASN A 189 2.70 16.60 27.94
C ASN A 189 2.04 15.49 28.76
N SER A 190 2.72 14.37 28.94
CA SER A 190 2.17 13.17 29.59
C SER A 190 1.81 13.37 31.06
N THR A 191 2.33 14.44 31.69
CA THR A 191 2.06 14.78 33.09
C THR A 191 0.97 15.84 33.24
N THR A 192 1.03 16.91 32.44
CA THR A 192 0.13 18.06 32.59
C THR A 192 -1.07 18.04 31.63
N GLY A 193 -1.04 17.20 30.60
CA GLY A 193 -2.03 17.17 29.52
C GLY A 193 -1.99 18.38 28.59
N ALA A 194 -1.05 19.31 28.78
CA ALA A 194 -0.90 20.49 27.92
C ALA A 194 -0.52 20.06 26.49
N VAL A 195 -1.19 20.62 25.48
CA VAL A 195 -0.85 20.38 24.08
C VAL A 195 0.52 20.98 23.78
N LEU A 196 1.44 20.15 23.29
CA LEU A 196 2.80 20.54 22.89
C LEU A 196 2.89 20.77 21.38
N PHE A 197 2.16 19.96 20.61
CA PHE A 197 2.17 19.99 19.16
C PHE A 197 0.82 19.47 18.63
N SER A 198 0.30 20.07 17.56
CA SER A 198 -0.84 19.50 16.85
C SER A 198 -0.79 19.89 15.37
N ARG A 199 -0.86 18.89 14.48
CA ARG A 199 -0.88 19.12 13.03
C ARG A 199 -1.69 18.07 12.31
N THR A 200 -2.40 18.49 11.27
CA THR A 200 -2.98 17.60 10.27
C THR A 200 -2.08 17.53 9.04
N TYR A 201 -1.56 16.35 8.77
CA TYR A 201 -0.77 16.04 7.58
C TYR A 201 -1.69 15.61 6.45
N THR A 202 -1.46 16.18 5.27
CA THR A 202 -1.98 15.65 4.01
C THR A 202 -0.93 14.72 3.44
N ILE A 203 -1.29 13.46 3.25
CA ILE A 203 -0.37 12.45 2.73
C ILE A 203 -0.35 12.59 1.20
N PRO A 204 0.81 12.95 0.59
CA PRO A 204 0.91 13.01 -0.87
C PRO A 204 0.69 11.62 -1.47
N THR A 205 0.46 11.57 -2.78
CA THR A 205 0.34 10.28 -3.48
C THR A 205 1.66 9.53 -3.41
N MET A 206 1.70 8.44 -2.64
CA MET A 206 2.87 7.58 -2.50
C MET A 206 2.64 6.24 -3.20
N GLY A 207 3.61 5.76 -3.97
CA GLY A 207 3.55 4.42 -4.56
C GLY A 207 3.83 3.33 -3.52
N LEU A 208 3.07 2.23 -3.56
CA LEU A 208 3.37 1.07 -2.75
C LEU A 208 4.49 0.24 -3.40
N THR A 209 5.49 -0.14 -2.61
CA THR A 209 6.63 -0.99 -3.01
C THR A 209 6.34 -2.46 -2.74
N SER A 210 6.83 -3.36 -3.58
CA SER A 210 6.63 -4.81 -3.38
C SER A 210 7.57 -5.32 -2.30
N ILE A 211 7.04 -6.05 -1.31
CA ILE A 211 7.83 -6.77 -0.31
C ILE A 211 7.80 -8.29 -0.52
N SER A 212 6.76 -8.78 -1.18
CA SER A 212 6.63 -10.14 -1.68
C SER A 212 5.78 -10.13 -2.95
N PRO A 213 5.57 -11.27 -3.63
CA PRO A 213 4.65 -11.34 -4.78
C PRO A 213 3.20 -10.94 -4.47
N SER A 214 2.76 -11.10 -3.22
CA SER A 214 1.37 -10.89 -2.79
C SER A 214 1.18 -9.73 -1.81
N SER A 215 2.28 -9.10 -1.36
CA SER A 215 2.25 -8.02 -0.38
C SER A 215 3.06 -6.82 -0.85
N ARG A 216 2.48 -5.65 -0.63
CA ARG A 216 3.10 -4.35 -0.92
C ARG A 216 3.05 -3.46 0.31
N GLN A 217 3.99 -2.54 0.44
CA GLN A 217 4.03 -1.62 1.56
C GLN A 217 4.38 -0.20 1.16
N VAL A 218 4.09 0.73 2.06
CA VAL A 218 4.69 2.07 2.06
C VAL A 218 5.03 2.45 3.49
N LEU A 219 6.16 3.13 3.65
CA LEU A 219 6.70 3.60 4.93
C LEU A 219 6.94 5.10 4.80
N PHE A 220 6.53 5.87 5.80
CA PHE A 220 6.75 7.31 5.90
C PHE A 220 6.65 7.73 7.36
N GLY A 221 7.31 8.83 7.72
CA GLY A 221 7.24 9.41 9.06
C GLY A 221 6.44 10.71 9.09
N LEU A 222 5.87 11.00 10.24
CA LEU A 222 5.22 12.28 10.54
C LEU A 222 6.00 12.94 11.67
N ASN A 223 6.68 14.04 11.35
CA ASN A 223 7.48 14.77 12.33
C ASN A 223 6.61 15.34 13.46
N VAL A 224 7.13 15.38 14.68
CA VAL A 224 6.42 15.89 15.86
C VAL A 224 7.35 16.81 16.61
N GLN A 225 7.18 18.12 16.40
CA GLN A 225 8.04 19.17 16.94
C GLN A 225 7.78 19.42 18.43
N VAL A 226 8.27 18.52 19.27
CA VAL A 226 8.30 18.67 20.73
C VAL A 226 9.74 18.84 21.23
N LEU A 227 9.88 19.27 22.48
CA LEU A 227 11.16 19.51 23.14
C LEU A 227 11.44 18.45 24.22
N PRO A 228 12.71 18.17 24.56
CA PRO A 228 13.93 18.73 23.97
C PRO A 228 14.35 18.10 22.63
N TYR A 229 13.76 16.95 22.28
CA TYR A 229 14.05 16.24 21.03
C TYR A 229 12.75 16.11 20.24
N ALA A 230 12.79 16.43 18.95
CA ALA A 230 11.67 16.15 18.06
C ALA A 230 11.41 14.64 18.03
N LEU A 231 10.15 14.28 17.95
CA LEU A 231 9.70 12.91 17.76
C LEU A 231 9.26 12.70 16.32
N SER A 232 9.05 11.45 15.92
CA SER A 232 8.39 11.08 14.67
C SER A 232 7.42 9.93 14.90
N VAL A 233 6.27 9.99 14.24
CA VAL A 233 5.37 8.86 14.12
C VAL A 233 5.66 8.15 12.81
N GLU A 234 6.34 7.01 12.91
CA GLU A 234 6.64 6.15 11.79
C GLU A 234 5.42 5.32 11.41
N VAL A 235 4.92 5.54 10.20
CA VAL A 235 3.71 4.90 9.68
C VAL A 235 4.09 3.81 8.69
N LYS A 236 3.54 2.62 8.92
CA LYS A 236 3.63 1.48 8.01
C LYS A 236 2.24 1.13 7.51
N VAL A 237 2.11 1.00 6.19
CA VAL A 237 0.90 0.48 5.55
C VAL A 237 1.26 -0.73 4.72
N ILE A 238 0.54 -1.84 4.90
CA ILE A 238 0.67 -3.05 4.10
C ILE A 238 -0.64 -3.30 3.36
N LEU A 239 -0.55 -3.57 2.06
CA LEU A 239 -1.61 -4.15 1.26
C LEU A 239 -1.29 -5.63 1.00
N GLN A 240 -2.22 -6.52 1.34
CA GLN A 240 -2.16 -7.94 1.01
C GLN A 240 -3.50 -8.39 0.44
N GLY A 241 -3.54 -8.71 -0.86
CA GLY A 241 -4.80 -8.96 -1.57
C GLY A 241 -5.71 -7.73 -1.54
N ILE A 242 -6.85 -7.83 -0.86
CA ILE A 242 -7.80 -6.72 -0.61
C ILE A 242 -7.82 -6.28 0.85
N THR A 243 -6.81 -6.63 1.63
CA THR A 243 -6.67 -6.25 3.03
C THR A 243 -5.60 -5.18 3.17
N VAL A 244 -5.95 -4.05 3.77
CA VAL A 244 -5.01 -2.99 4.14
C VAL A 244 -4.86 -2.97 5.66
N THR A 245 -3.63 -3.03 6.14
CA THR A 245 -3.30 -2.85 7.55
C THR A 245 -2.37 -1.66 7.72
N SER A 246 -2.68 -0.80 8.68
CA SER A 246 -1.82 0.33 9.05
C SER A 246 -1.38 0.20 10.50
N SER A 247 -0.12 0.53 10.77
CA SER A 247 0.46 0.53 12.11
C SER A 247 1.39 1.72 12.28
N THR A 248 1.56 2.18 13.52
CA THR A 248 2.46 3.29 13.85
C THR A 248 3.49 2.87 14.89
N LEU A 249 4.69 3.42 14.80
CA LEU A 249 5.72 3.39 15.84
C LEU A 249 6.09 4.83 16.19
N LEU A 250 6.15 5.15 17.49
CA LEU A 250 6.61 6.47 17.94
C LEU A 250 8.09 6.37 18.28
N THR A 251 8.91 7.23 17.70
CA THR A 251 10.36 7.31 17.93
C THR A 251 10.77 8.76 18.19
N ARG A 252 12.02 8.99 18.64
CA ARG A 252 12.69 10.26 18.31
C ARG A 252 12.86 10.36 16.80
N GLU A 253 12.92 11.59 16.28
CA GLU A 253 12.98 11.83 14.83
C GLU A 253 14.11 11.04 14.14
N LEU A 254 13.75 10.23 13.14
CA LEU A 254 14.70 9.37 12.42
C LEU A 254 15.53 10.16 11.40
N ASP A 255 14.96 11.23 10.84
CA ASP A 255 15.69 12.21 10.02
C ASP A 255 16.42 13.20 10.95
N ILE A 256 17.55 12.75 11.49
CA ILE A 256 18.32 13.49 12.50
C ILE A 256 18.84 14.81 11.91
N ASN A 257 19.14 14.84 10.61
CA ASN A 257 19.68 16.03 9.94
C ASN A 257 18.60 16.99 9.39
N GLY A 258 17.33 16.56 9.34
CA GLY A 258 16.17 17.38 8.99
C GLY A 258 16.03 17.68 7.50
N ASN A 259 16.48 16.78 6.62
CA ASN A 259 16.39 16.98 5.16
C ASN A 259 15.10 16.45 4.51
N GLY A 260 14.19 15.87 5.30
CA GLY A 260 12.91 15.30 4.89
C GLY A 260 12.97 13.82 4.52
N SER A 261 14.08 13.12 4.76
CA SER A 261 14.26 11.71 4.42
C SER A 261 15.13 10.98 5.44
N VAL A 262 14.79 9.74 5.76
CA VAL A 262 15.66 8.86 6.56
C VAL A 262 16.72 8.26 5.63
N ASP A 263 17.96 8.75 5.68
CA ASP A 263 19.00 8.38 4.73
C ASP A 263 20.37 8.07 5.36
N ILE A 264 21.38 7.81 4.51
CA ILE A 264 22.71 7.39 4.95
C ILE A 264 23.43 8.42 5.83
N ILE A 265 23.06 9.70 5.73
CA ILE A 265 23.61 10.76 6.58
C ILE A 265 23.10 10.58 8.01
N ASP A 266 21.81 10.29 8.19
CA ASP A 266 21.22 10.00 9.50
C ASP A 266 21.80 8.72 10.10
N ALA A 267 21.97 7.69 9.25
CA ALA A 267 22.66 6.46 9.64
C ALA A 267 24.08 6.74 10.16
N GLY A 268 24.80 7.63 9.47
CA GLY A 268 26.15 8.06 9.86
C GLY A 268 26.16 8.75 11.22
N ILE A 269 25.19 9.62 11.49
CA ILE A 269 25.04 10.29 12.80
C ILE A 269 24.76 9.27 13.90
N ALA A 270 23.84 8.32 13.67
CA ALA A 270 23.54 7.27 14.64
C ALA A 270 24.73 6.32 14.89
N ALA A 271 25.44 5.94 13.82
CA ALA A 271 26.59 5.04 13.89
C ALA A 271 27.76 5.62 14.71
N LEU A 272 27.95 6.94 14.70
CA LEU A 272 28.98 7.61 15.53
C LEU A 272 28.71 7.49 17.03
N ALA A 273 27.45 7.28 17.42
CA ALA A 273 27.00 7.12 18.80
C ALA A 273 26.73 5.65 19.18
N PHE A 274 26.92 4.69 18.27
CA PHE A 274 26.65 3.28 18.50
C PHE A 274 27.48 2.71 19.66
N GLY A 275 26.82 1.93 20.53
CA GLY A 275 27.38 1.38 21.76
C GLY A 275 27.52 2.38 22.90
N ALA A 276 27.11 3.65 22.72
CA ALA A 276 27.08 4.62 23.79
C ALA A 276 25.80 4.47 24.64
N SER A 277 25.90 4.85 25.91
CA SER A 277 24.79 4.89 26.86
C SER A 277 24.74 6.25 27.54
N VAL A 278 23.62 6.60 28.14
CA VAL A 278 23.46 7.86 28.88
C VAL A 278 24.64 8.06 29.85
N GLY A 279 25.22 9.26 29.82
CA GLY A 279 26.41 9.62 30.60
C GLY A 279 27.74 9.40 29.87
N ASN A 280 27.76 8.66 28.75
CA ASN A 280 28.94 8.56 27.89
C ASN A 280 29.11 9.84 27.05
N PRO A 281 30.32 10.42 26.93
CA PRO A 281 30.56 11.59 26.07
C PRO A 281 30.19 11.42 24.59
N LYS A 282 30.12 10.17 24.10
CA LYS A 282 29.70 9.84 22.73
C LYS A 282 28.19 9.65 22.58
N TYR A 283 27.43 9.66 23.67
CA TYR A 283 25.99 9.45 23.62
C TYR A 283 25.32 10.63 22.91
N ASN A 284 24.65 10.33 21.79
CA ASN A 284 23.80 11.28 21.11
C ASN A 284 22.33 10.89 21.37
N PRO A 285 21.58 11.66 22.18
CA PRO A 285 20.19 11.35 22.47
C PRO A 285 19.29 11.30 21.22
N GLN A 286 19.62 12.03 20.15
CA GLN A 286 18.83 11.96 18.91
C GLN A 286 18.97 10.60 18.20
N ALA A 287 20.02 9.84 18.48
CA ALA A 287 20.24 8.50 17.93
C ALA A 287 19.70 7.36 18.83
N ASP A 288 19.20 7.68 20.03
CA ASP A 288 18.49 6.76 20.92
C ASP A 288 16.99 6.84 20.62
N PHE A 289 16.60 6.28 19.47
CA PHE A 289 15.28 6.46 18.87
C PHE A 289 14.12 5.99 19.75
N LEU A 290 14.36 4.98 20.58
CA LEU A 290 13.38 4.43 21.52
C LEU A 290 13.54 4.95 22.95
N ALA A 291 14.47 5.88 23.17
CA ALA A 291 14.74 6.55 24.43
C ALA A 291 14.97 5.61 25.63
N HIS A 292 15.62 4.46 25.41
CA HIS A 292 15.87 3.46 26.46
C HIS A 292 17.24 3.62 27.14
N GLY A 293 18.01 4.61 26.70
CA GLY A 293 19.25 5.04 27.36
C GLY A 293 20.51 4.37 26.82
N THR A 294 20.39 3.52 25.81
CA THR A 294 21.51 2.89 25.10
C THR A 294 21.26 2.91 23.61
N ILE A 295 22.31 3.15 22.82
CA ILE A 295 22.23 3.12 21.35
C ILE A 295 22.85 1.82 20.91
N ASP A 296 22.03 0.85 20.54
CA ASP A 296 22.47 -0.49 20.16
C ASP A 296 21.85 -0.96 18.84
N ILE A 297 21.86 -2.27 18.62
CA ILE A 297 21.37 -2.86 17.37
C ILE A 297 19.86 -2.70 17.19
N VAL A 298 19.10 -2.44 18.26
CA VAL A 298 17.68 -2.16 18.22
C VAL A 298 17.43 -0.81 17.54
N GLU A 299 18.17 0.24 17.89
CA GLU A 299 18.08 1.56 17.22
C GLU A 299 18.38 1.43 15.73
N LEU A 300 19.45 0.71 15.39
CA LEU A 300 19.82 0.48 14.00
C LEU A 300 18.79 -0.38 13.25
N GLY A 301 18.12 -1.30 13.95
CA GLY A 301 17.05 -2.11 13.39
C GLY A 301 15.82 -1.28 13.03
N VAL A 302 15.41 -0.37 13.91
CA VAL A 302 14.32 0.59 13.63
C VAL A 302 14.69 1.47 12.45
N PHE A 303 15.88 2.07 12.48
CA PHE A 303 16.39 2.91 11.41
C PHE A 303 16.41 2.17 10.05
N ALA A 304 17.01 0.97 10.02
CA ALA A 304 17.12 0.18 8.79
C ALA A 304 15.76 -0.21 8.22
N PHE A 305 14.76 -0.41 9.08
CA PHE A 305 13.40 -0.71 8.65
C PHE A 305 12.76 0.48 7.90
N TYR A 306 13.03 1.71 8.34
CA TYR A 306 12.48 2.95 7.76
C TYR A 306 13.47 3.66 6.81
N PHE A 307 14.55 3.00 6.38
CA PHE A 307 15.50 3.59 5.45
C PHE A 307 14.83 3.99 4.12
N ASN A 308 15.13 5.19 3.62
CA ASN A 308 14.47 5.89 2.51
C ASN A 308 13.01 6.30 2.76
N ALA A 309 12.48 6.18 3.98
CA ALA A 309 11.17 6.74 4.30
C ALA A 309 11.23 8.27 4.23
N GLN A 310 10.21 8.87 3.62
CA GLN A 310 10.03 10.31 3.63
C GLN A 310 9.46 10.75 4.99
N ILE A 311 9.99 11.84 5.55
CA ILE A 311 9.44 12.49 6.73
C ILE A 311 8.64 13.72 6.31
N LEU A 312 7.37 13.78 6.74
CA LEU A 312 6.50 14.92 6.48
C LEU A 312 6.61 15.92 7.64
N HIS A 313 6.92 17.18 7.31
CA HIS A 313 7.16 18.27 8.27
C HIS A 313 6.08 19.34 8.30
#